data_AF-A0A832K361-F1
#
_entry.id   AF-A0A832K361-F1
#
_cell.length_a   1.000
_cell.length_b   1.000
_cell.length_c   1.000
_cell.angle_alpha   90.00
_cell.angle_beta   90.00
_cell.angle_gamma   90.00
#
_symmetry.space_group_name_H-M   'P 1'
#
loop_
_entity.id
_entity.type
_entity.pdbx_description
1 polymer ?
#
loop_
_entity_poly.entity_id
_entity_poly.type
_entity_poly.pdbx_seq_one_letter_code
_entity_poly.pdbx_strand_id
1 'polypeptide(L)'
;MQLRKYEKSLSQLQKMGDAVLAKHNSKNPYIEYIIESGFGIRIDPVPLKVQFAVEAFPAIGKNIIYVDIGLMDDERQERRYRFTLAEELAHIILHADIYKKVETFDGYFRVERSIPDDLYHRLDNNAKELAGILLMPRYPFINRAVEIRDTLCRLKGKEKDVLTDIEKGEMRNQIIRILADDFNINEKPCEIRLERIEKGLRTSLFDLKLDRRYLKKRKPR
;
A
#
# COMPACT_ATOMS: atom_id res chain seq x y z
N MET A 1 18.83 3.74 -21.09
CA MET A 1 17.53 3.90 -21.78
C MET A 1 16.39 3.07 -21.15
N GLN A 2 16.64 1.98 -20.40
CA GLN A 2 15.60 1.16 -19.76
C GLN A 2 14.98 1.75 -18.47
N LEU A 3 15.70 2.59 -17.72
CA LEU A 3 15.26 3.15 -16.43
C LEU A 3 13.96 3.98 -16.49
N ARG A 4 13.75 4.76 -17.57
CA ARG A 4 12.57 5.63 -17.72
C ARG A 4 11.25 4.88 -17.83
N LYS A 5 11.27 3.62 -18.28
CA LYS A 5 10.07 2.80 -18.44
C LYS A 5 9.34 2.56 -17.11
N TYR A 6 10.12 2.43 -16.04
CA TYR A 6 9.64 2.13 -14.69
C TYR A 6 9.58 3.38 -13.80
N GLU A 7 9.76 4.57 -14.37
CA GLU A 7 9.47 5.81 -13.66
C GLU A 7 7.96 5.99 -13.61
N LYS A 8 7.39 5.87 -12.40
CA LYS A 8 5.97 6.11 -12.13
C LYS A 8 5.85 7.26 -11.15
N SER A 9 5.08 8.27 -11.51
CA SER A 9 4.69 9.30 -10.55
C SER A 9 3.62 8.76 -9.61
N LEU A 10 3.52 9.34 -8.41
CA LEU A 10 2.47 9.02 -7.45
C LEU A 10 1.07 9.20 -8.06
N SER A 11 0.89 10.21 -8.93
CA SER A 11 -0.37 10.44 -9.64
C SER A 11 -0.72 9.30 -10.61
N GLN A 12 0.28 8.71 -11.28
CA GLN A 12 0.08 7.54 -12.14
C GLN A 12 -0.29 6.31 -11.31
N LEU A 13 0.45 6.03 -10.24
CA LEU A 13 0.16 4.91 -9.33
C LEU A 13 -1.23 5.05 -8.70
N GLN A 14 -1.61 6.26 -8.28
CA GLN A 14 -2.93 6.53 -7.71
C GLN A 14 -4.05 6.25 -8.72
N LYS A 15 -3.89 6.66 -9.99
CA LYS A 15 -4.88 6.34 -11.03
C LYS A 15 -4.99 4.84 -11.27
N MET A 16 -3.87 4.12 -11.26
CA MET A 16 -3.86 2.67 -11.42
C MET A 16 -4.57 1.99 -10.26
N GLY A 17 -4.22 2.33 -9.02
CA GLY A 17 -4.88 1.79 -7.83
C GLY A 17 -6.36 2.15 -7.77
N ASP A 18 -6.74 3.40 -8.06
CA ASP A 18 -8.15 3.82 -8.12
C ASP A 18 -8.93 3.00 -9.17
N ALA A 19 -8.32 2.67 -10.32
CA ALA A 19 -8.95 1.83 -11.35
C ALA A 19 -9.13 0.38 -10.90
N VAL A 20 -8.13 -0.21 -10.24
CA VAL A 20 -8.23 -1.56 -9.66
C VAL A 20 -9.34 -1.60 -8.61
N LEU A 21 -9.35 -0.65 -7.69
CA LEU A 21 -10.34 -0.57 -6.62
C LEU A 21 -11.75 -0.32 -7.15
N ALA A 22 -11.91 0.52 -8.18
CA ALA A 22 -13.21 0.76 -8.80
C ALA A 22 -13.78 -0.50 -9.47
N LYS A 23 -12.92 -1.34 -10.05
CA LYS A 23 -13.32 -2.57 -10.74
C LYS A 23 -13.57 -3.74 -9.79
N HIS A 24 -12.78 -3.85 -8.72
CA HIS A 24 -12.71 -5.07 -7.91
C HIS A 24 -13.08 -4.88 -6.44
N ASN A 25 -13.30 -3.65 -5.99
CA ASN A 25 -13.42 -3.36 -4.57
C ASN A 25 -14.52 -2.32 -4.25
N SER A 26 -15.76 -2.61 -4.66
CA SER A 26 -16.90 -1.78 -4.28
C SER A 26 -17.39 -2.01 -2.85
N LYS A 27 -16.95 -3.08 -2.16
CA LYS A 27 -17.52 -3.48 -0.85
C LYS A 27 -16.53 -4.03 0.19
N ASN A 28 -15.30 -4.45 -0.15
CA ASN A 28 -14.40 -5.02 0.86
C ASN A 28 -12.90 -5.06 0.46
N PRO A 29 -12.00 -4.32 1.14
CA PRO A 29 -10.56 -4.33 0.86
C PRO A 29 -9.85 -5.56 1.43
N TYR A 30 -10.37 -6.75 1.12
CA TYR A 30 -9.63 -7.99 1.29
C TYR A 30 -8.71 -8.16 0.08
N ILE A 31 -7.41 -8.14 0.33
CA ILE A 31 -6.42 -8.17 -0.74
C ILE A 31 -6.46 -9.51 -1.49
N GLU A 32 -6.75 -10.59 -0.77
CA GLU A 32 -6.96 -11.95 -1.26
C GLU A 32 -8.08 -11.96 -2.29
N TYR A 33 -9.21 -11.31 -1.99
CA TYR A 33 -10.33 -11.21 -2.94
C TYR A 33 -9.93 -10.47 -4.22
N ILE A 34 -9.18 -9.38 -4.10
CA ILE A 34 -8.68 -8.65 -5.28
C ILE A 34 -7.76 -9.57 -6.10
N ILE A 35 -6.83 -10.28 -5.46
CA ILE A 35 -5.88 -11.19 -6.11
C ILE A 35 -6.61 -12.35 -6.80
N GLU A 36 -7.41 -13.10 -6.06
CA GLU A 36 -8.03 -14.34 -6.53
C GLU A 36 -9.21 -14.07 -7.47
N SER A 37 -10.17 -13.26 -7.04
CA SER A 37 -11.37 -13.00 -7.84
C SER A 37 -11.15 -11.89 -8.87
N GLY A 38 -10.32 -10.90 -8.56
CA GLY A 38 -10.08 -9.77 -9.45
C GLY A 38 -9.07 -10.05 -10.55
N PHE A 39 -7.99 -10.76 -10.24
CA PHE A 39 -6.92 -11.06 -11.18
C PHE A 39 -6.82 -12.55 -11.56
N GLY A 40 -7.60 -13.44 -10.94
CA GLY A 40 -7.54 -14.87 -11.23
C GLY A 40 -6.24 -15.53 -10.77
N ILE A 41 -5.60 -14.96 -9.74
CA ILE A 41 -4.31 -15.41 -9.23
C ILE A 41 -4.54 -16.20 -7.95
N ARG A 42 -4.01 -17.41 -7.86
CA ARG A 42 -4.05 -18.22 -6.63
C ARG A 42 -3.03 -17.73 -5.61
N ILE A 43 -3.34 -17.90 -4.33
CA ILE A 43 -2.40 -17.71 -3.22
C ILE A 43 -2.07 -19.09 -2.64
N ASP A 44 -0.80 -19.48 -2.71
CA ASP A 44 -0.34 -20.80 -2.26
C ASP A 44 0.65 -20.64 -1.08
N PRO A 45 0.29 -21.12 0.13
CA PRO A 45 1.20 -21.08 1.26
C PRO A 45 2.27 -22.15 1.15
N VAL A 46 3.54 -21.77 1.31
CA VAL A 46 4.70 -22.68 1.33
C VAL A 46 5.73 -22.17 2.35
N PRO A 47 6.60 -23.01 2.93
CA PRO A 47 7.56 -22.59 3.96
C PRO A 47 8.77 -21.81 3.36
N LEU A 48 8.53 -20.63 2.81
CA LEU A 48 9.53 -19.80 2.14
C LEU A 48 10.59 -19.26 3.09
N LYS A 49 10.22 -18.77 4.27
CA LYS A 49 11.14 -18.05 5.14
C LYS A 49 12.24 -18.97 5.67
N VAL A 50 11.87 -20.19 6.04
CA VAL A 50 12.81 -21.22 6.52
C VAL A 50 13.73 -21.70 5.40
N GLN A 51 13.20 -21.87 4.18
CA GLN A 51 13.96 -22.44 3.06
C GLN A 51 14.80 -21.39 2.32
N PHE A 52 14.34 -20.14 2.31
CA PHE A 52 14.76 -19.14 1.32
C PHE A 52 14.89 -17.73 1.86
N ALA A 53 14.53 -17.47 3.12
CA ALA A 53 14.53 -16.14 3.74
C ALA A 53 13.68 -15.08 2.99
N VAL A 54 12.63 -15.52 2.28
CA VAL A 54 11.68 -14.67 1.55
C VAL A 54 10.28 -14.83 2.13
N GLU A 55 9.48 -13.78 2.01
CA GLU A 55 8.12 -13.70 2.55
C GLU A 55 7.05 -14.04 1.52
N ALA A 56 7.26 -13.66 0.26
CA ALA A 56 6.43 -14.06 -0.86
C ALA A 56 7.19 -13.88 -2.19
N PHE A 57 6.70 -14.50 -3.25
CA PHE A 57 7.11 -14.15 -4.62
C PHE A 57 6.00 -14.46 -5.63
N PRO A 58 5.95 -13.77 -6.78
CA PRO A 58 4.95 -13.98 -7.80
C PRO A 58 5.46 -14.95 -8.88
N ALA A 59 4.80 -16.10 -9.03
CA ALA A 59 4.98 -17.01 -10.16
C ALA A 59 3.96 -16.67 -11.25
N ILE A 60 4.17 -15.54 -11.93
CA ILE A 60 3.22 -14.98 -12.92
C ILE A 60 2.90 -15.98 -14.03
N GLY A 61 3.87 -16.77 -14.49
CA GLY A 61 3.63 -17.79 -15.53
C GLY A 61 2.61 -18.86 -15.13
N LYS A 62 2.37 -19.03 -13.82
CA LYS A 62 1.41 -19.97 -13.25
C LYS A 62 0.15 -19.31 -12.68
N ASN A 63 0.06 -17.98 -12.71
CA ASN A 63 -0.97 -17.22 -11.99
C ASN A 63 -1.02 -17.58 -10.49
N ILE A 64 0.13 -17.69 -9.83
CA ILE A 64 0.24 -17.99 -8.40
C ILE A 64 1.11 -16.94 -7.71
N ILE A 65 0.71 -16.50 -6.52
CA ILE A 65 1.57 -15.87 -5.53
C ILE A 65 1.88 -16.92 -4.47
N TYR A 66 3.16 -17.25 -4.30
CA TYR A 66 3.60 -18.06 -3.19
C TYR A 66 3.85 -17.16 -1.99
N VAL A 67 3.33 -17.53 -0.83
CA VAL A 67 3.48 -16.77 0.42
C VAL A 67 4.02 -17.69 1.51
N ASP A 68 4.85 -17.14 2.40
CA ASP A 68 5.35 -17.89 3.54
C ASP A 68 4.21 -18.34 4.44
N ILE A 69 4.14 -19.65 4.72
CA ILE A 69 3.10 -20.21 5.59
C ILE A 69 3.10 -19.58 6.99
N GLY A 70 4.27 -19.18 7.50
CA GLY A 70 4.38 -18.53 8.80
C GLY A 70 3.76 -17.13 8.84
N LEU A 71 3.64 -16.45 7.71
CA LEU A 71 2.90 -15.18 7.62
C LEU A 71 1.39 -15.40 7.59
N MET A 72 0.94 -16.51 7.02
CA MET A 72 -0.48 -16.82 6.88
C MET A 72 -1.06 -17.41 8.18
N ASP A 73 -0.30 -18.23 8.89
CA ASP A 73 -0.78 -18.97 10.07
C ASP A 73 -0.64 -18.20 11.40
N ASP A 74 0.18 -17.15 11.45
CA ASP A 74 0.34 -16.31 12.65
C ASP A 74 -0.53 -15.05 12.55
N GLU A 75 -1.63 -14.99 13.29
CA GLU A 75 -2.52 -13.81 13.37
C GLU A 75 -1.77 -12.53 13.73
N ARG A 76 -0.65 -12.61 14.46
CA ARG A 76 0.19 -11.44 14.80
C ARG A 76 0.88 -10.86 13.57
N GLN A 77 1.00 -11.63 12.50
CA GLN A 77 1.57 -11.22 11.22
C GLN A 77 0.52 -10.75 10.21
N GLU A 78 -0.78 -10.73 10.53
CA GLU A 78 -1.85 -10.43 9.57
C GLU A 78 -1.61 -9.11 8.82
N ARG A 79 -1.22 -8.05 9.52
CA ARG A 79 -0.90 -6.74 8.93
C ARG A 79 0.25 -6.81 7.92
N ARG A 80 1.26 -7.65 8.22
CA ARG A 80 2.41 -7.88 7.37
C ARG A 80 2.03 -8.71 6.16
N TYR A 81 1.34 -9.83 6.38
CA TYR A 81 0.77 -10.69 5.35
C TYR A 81 -0.04 -9.90 4.31
N ARG A 82 -0.99 -9.08 4.77
CA ARG A 82 -1.82 -8.23 3.90
C ARG A 82 -0.98 -7.29 3.04
N PHE A 83 0.03 -6.66 3.63
CA PHE A 83 0.92 -5.75 2.90
C PHE A 83 1.80 -6.50 1.90
N THR A 84 2.39 -7.63 2.31
CA THR A 84 3.18 -8.50 1.43
C THR A 84 2.37 -8.94 0.21
N LEU A 85 1.14 -9.42 0.39
CA LEU A 85 0.27 -9.79 -0.74
C LEU A 85 -0.04 -8.60 -1.66
N ALA A 86 -0.31 -7.43 -1.10
CA ALA A 86 -0.59 -6.23 -1.89
C ALA A 86 0.64 -5.78 -2.69
N GLU A 87 1.83 -5.96 -2.15
CA GLU A 87 3.11 -5.67 -2.81
C GLU A 87 3.39 -6.63 -3.96
N GLU A 88 3.15 -7.94 -3.77
CA GLU A 88 3.27 -8.93 -4.84
C GLU A 88 2.26 -8.66 -5.96
N LEU A 89 1.00 -8.36 -5.62
CA LEU A 89 0.02 -7.96 -6.62
C LEU A 89 0.47 -6.69 -7.37
N ALA A 90 1.06 -5.72 -6.66
CA ALA A 90 1.59 -4.51 -7.29
C ALA A 90 2.74 -4.81 -8.25
N HIS A 91 3.64 -5.74 -7.92
CA HIS A 91 4.66 -6.22 -8.85
C HIS A 91 4.06 -6.86 -10.10
N ILE A 92 3.00 -7.64 -9.96
CA ILE A 92 2.28 -8.23 -11.10
C ILE A 92 1.66 -7.14 -11.98
N ILE A 93 0.99 -6.15 -11.38
CA ILE A 93 0.34 -5.06 -12.12
C ILE A 93 1.38 -4.19 -12.85
N LEU A 94 2.49 -3.85 -12.20
CA LEU A 94 3.42 -2.84 -12.70
C LEU A 94 4.54 -3.43 -13.56
N HIS A 95 4.99 -4.64 -13.23
CA HIS A 95 6.24 -5.22 -13.71
C HIS A 95 6.04 -6.64 -14.29
N ALA A 96 4.81 -6.97 -14.72
CA ALA A 96 4.52 -8.26 -15.36
C ALA A 96 5.52 -8.60 -16.46
N ASP A 97 6.03 -7.63 -17.22
CA ASP A 97 6.98 -7.86 -18.30
C ASP A 97 8.36 -8.37 -17.83
N ILE A 98 8.76 -8.06 -16.60
CA ILE A 98 9.98 -8.58 -15.97
C ILE A 98 9.75 -10.01 -15.48
N TYR A 99 8.63 -10.25 -14.80
CA TYR A 99 8.37 -11.51 -14.11
C TYR A 99 7.51 -12.50 -14.91
N LYS A 100 7.10 -12.18 -16.14
CA LYS A 100 6.13 -12.99 -16.93
C LYS A 100 6.52 -14.46 -17.08
N LYS A 101 7.82 -14.74 -17.16
CA LYS A 101 8.38 -16.09 -17.36
C LYS A 101 8.76 -16.77 -16.05
N VAL A 102 8.52 -16.13 -14.90
CA VAL A 102 8.81 -16.72 -13.60
C VAL A 102 7.71 -17.72 -13.26
N GLU A 103 8.12 -18.97 -13.14
CA GLU A 103 7.27 -20.10 -12.77
C GLU A 103 7.78 -20.86 -11.54
N THR A 104 9.03 -20.60 -11.15
CA THR A 104 9.72 -21.29 -10.07
C THR A 104 10.47 -20.28 -9.21
N PHE A 105 10.73 -20.69 -7.97
CA PHE A 105 11.51 -19.94 -7.01
C PHE A 105 12.92 -19.58 -7.53
N ASP A 106 13.66 -20.54 -8.10
CA ASP A 106 14.97 -20.25 -8.69
C ASP A 106 14.88 -19.29 -9.89
N GLY A 107 13.80 -19.39 -10.67
CA GLY A 107 13.52 -18.47 -11.77
C GLY A 107 13.33 -17.05 -11.27
N TYR A 108 12.59 -16.88 -10.17
CA TYR A 108 12.38 -15.59 -9.51
C TYR A 108 13.71 -14.96 -9.10
N PHE A 109 14.55 -15.69 -8.35
CA PHE A 109 15.86 -15.20 -7.91
C PHE A 109 16.83 -14.88 -9.04
N ARG A 110 16.82 -15.67 -10.12
CA ARG A 110 17.62 -15.37 -11.30
C ARG A 110 17.21 -14.06 -11.95
N VAL A 111 15.90 -13.81 -12.06
CA VAL A 111 15.38 -12.55 -12.58
C VAL A 111 15.77 -11.41 -11.63
N GLU A 112 15.49 -11.54 -10.33
CA GLU A 112 15.79 -10.52 -9.33
C GLU A 112 17.27 -10.10 -9.32
N ARG A 113 18.19 -11.06 -9.27
CA ARG A 113 19.64 -10.80 -9.29
C ARG A 113 20.16 -10.23 -10.61
N SER A 114 19.37 -10.33 -11.69
CA SER A 114 19.73 -9.73 -12.98
C SER A 114 19.34 -8.25 -13.09
N ILE A 115 18.52 -7.75 -12.16
CA ILE A 115 18.06 -6.37 -12.13
C ILE A 115 19.14 -5.52 -11.44
N PRO A 116 19.63 -4.43 -12.07
CA PRO A 116 20.52 -3.49 -11.40
C PRO A 116 19.89 -2.89 -10.14
N ASP A 117 20.67 -2.69 -9.08
CA ASP A 117 20.17 -2.25 -7.76
C ASP A 117 19.31 -0.97 -7.83
N ASP A 118 19.69 0.01 -8.63
CA ASP A 118 18.96 1.27 -8.78
C ASP A 118 17.59 1.07 -9.44
N LEU A 119 17.51 0.14 -10.39
CA LEU A 119 16.26 -0.29 -10.99
C LEU A 119 15.43 -1.11 -10.01
N TYR A 120 16.04 -2.06 -9.30
CA TYR A 120 15.37 -2.88 -8.29
C TYR A 120 14.69 -2.03 -7.23
N HIS A 121 15.43 -1.09 -6.63
CA HIS A 121 14.87 -0.14 -5.67
C HIS A 121 13.71 0.67 -6.23
N ARG A 122 13.72 1.00 -7.53
CA ARG A 122 12.61 1.73 -8.17
C ARG A 122 11.37 0.85 -8.34
N LEU A 123 11.56 -0.39 -8.75
CA LEU A 123 10.47 -1.36 -8.89
C LEU A 123 9.83 -1.62 -7.52
N ASP A 124 10.65 -1.93 -6.52
CA ASP A 124 10.25 -2.13 -5.13
C ASP A 124 9.49 -0.92 -4.56
N ASN A 125 10.02 0.29 -4.71
CA ASN A 125 9.33 1.51 -4.27
C ASN A 125 7.97 1.71 -4.97
N ASN A 126 7.90 1.50 -6.29
CA ASN A 126 6.61 1.62 -7.00
C ASN A 126 5.59 0.59 -6.50
N ALA A 127 6.04 -0.63 -6.20
CA ALA A 127 5.18 -1.71 -5.70
C ALA A 127 4.65 -1.38 -4.30
N LYS A 128 5.51 -0.95 -3.37
CA LYS A 128 5.13 -0.49 -2.03
C LYS A 128 4.15 0.67 -2.06
N GLU A 129 4.36 1.65 -2.94
CA GLU A 129 3.45 2.79 -3.11
C GLU A 129 2.07 2.33 -3.63
N LEU A 130 2.04 1.44 -4.63
CA LEU A 130 0.78 0.89 -5.15
C LEU A 130 0.08 -0.02 -4.14
N ALA A 131 0.82 -0.86 -3.39
CA ALA A 131 0.29 -1.67 -2.30
C ALA A 131 -0.40 -0.81 -1.24
N GLY A 132 0.27 0.27 -0.81
CA GLY A 132 -0.32 1.26 0.09
C GLY A 132 -1.58 1.92 -0.49
N ILE A 133 -1.65 2.18 -1.80
CA ILE A 133 -2.86 2.71 -2.43
C ILE A 133 -4.01 1.70 -2.41
N LEU A 134 -3.73 0.42 -2.68
CA LEU A 134 -4.74 -0.65 -2.71
C LEU A 134 -5.32 -0.92 -1.32
N LEU A 135 -4.46 -0.96 -0.30
CA LEU A 135 -4.84 -1.24 1.09
C LEU A 135 -5.40 -0.01 1.81
N MET A 136 -4.92 1.19 1.46
CA MET A 136 -5.39 2.46 2.02
C MET A 136 -5.92 3.37 0.90
N PRO A 137 -7.14 3.08 0.39
CA PRO A 137 -7.78 3.89 -0.64
C PRO A 137 -7.83 5.35 -0.24
N ARG A 138 -7.43 6.24 -1.15
CA ARG A 138 -7.16 7.66 -0.85
C ARG A 138 -8.29 8.35 -0.10
N TYR A 139 -9.53 8.23 -0.57
CA TYR A 139 -10.66 8.94 0.04
C TYR A 139 -11.10 8.34 1.39
N PRO A 140 -11.35 7.02 1.51
CA PRO A 140 -11.59 6.40 2.81
C PRO A 140 -10.50 6.72 3.84
N PHE A 141 -9.22 6.58 3.46
CA PHE A 141 -8.10 6.79 4.37
C PHE A 141 -8.01 8.23 4.89
N ILE A 142 -8.10 9.22 3.99
CA ILE A 142 -8.03 10.63 4.39
C ILE A 142 -9.25 11.04 5.22
N ASN A 143 -10.46 10.66 4.79
CA ASN A 143 -11.66 11.01 5.52
C ASN A 143 -11.59 10.47 6.93
N ARG A 144 -11.14 9.22 7.09
CA ARG A 144 -10.96 8.62 8.40
C ARG A 144 -9.93 9.36 9.24
N ALA A 145 -8.78 9.73 8.67
CA ALA A 145 -7.75 10.52 9.37
C ALA A 145 -8.31 11.86 9.88
N VAL A 146 -9.14 12.52 9.08
CA VAL A 146 -9.80 13.78 9.45
C VAL A 146 -10.86 13.58 10.54
N GLU A 147 -11.67 12.52 10.47
CA GLU A 147 -12.63 12.18 11.53
C GLU A 147 -11.95 11.91 12.88
N ILE A 148 -10.83 11.20 12.87
CA ILE A 148 -10.04 10.92 14.08
C ILE A 148 -9.48 12.24 14.63
N ARG A 149 -8.86 13.07 13.78
CA ARG A 149 -8.38 14.41 14.17
C ARG A 149 -9.48 15.23 14.85
N ASP A 150 -10.63 15.34 14.21
CA ASP A 150 -11.74 16.17 14.73
C ASP A 150 -12.29 15.60 16.05
N THR A 151 -12.24 14.28 16.23
CA THR A 151 -12.59 13.64 17.51
C THR A 151 -11.57 13.94 18.60
N LEU A 152 -10.27 13.85 18.30
CA LEU A 152 -9.20 14.16 19.26
C LEU A 152 -9.19 15.64 19.65
N CYS A 153 -9.44 16.55 18.70
CA CYS A 153 -9.62 17.98 18.97
C CYS A 153 -10.77 18.23 19.95
N ARG A 154 -11.94 17.63 19.71
CA ARG A 154 -13.11 17.73 20.60
C ARG A 154 -12.82 17.21 22.01
N LEU A 155 -12.14 16.06 22.12
CA LEU A 155 -11.77 15.48 23.41
C LEU A 155 -10.79 16.37 24.20
N LYS A 156 -9.90 17.09 23.51
CA LYS A 156 -8.98 18.07 24.13
C LYS A 156 -9.64 19.43 24.39
N GLY A 157 -10.86 19.68 23.92
CA GLY A 157 -11.51 20.99 23.99
C GLY A 157 -10.77 22.08 23.21
N LYS A 158 -10.02 21.71 22.16
CA LYS A 158 -9.21 22.63 21.37
C LYS A 158 -9.57 22.55 19.89
N GLU A 159 -9.67 23.70 19.25
CA GLU A 159 -9.69 23.78 17.79
C GLU A 159 -8.31 23.45 17.22
N LYS A 160 -8.30 22.80 16.04
CA LYS A 160 -7.07 22.34 15.37
C LYS A 160 -6.07 23.47 15.06
N ASP A 161 -6.56 24.69 14.85
CA ASP A 161 -5.77 25.86 14.51
C ASP A 161 -5.04 26.46 15.73
N VAL A 162 -5.45 26.06 16.94
CA VAL A 162 -4.88 26.52 18.22
C VAL A 162 -3.84 25.53 18.78
N LEU A 163 -3.71 24.35 18.17
CA LEU A 163 -2.74 23.34 18.59
C LEU A 163 -1.31 23.81 18.31
N THR A 164 -0.43 23.65 19.30
CA THR A 164 1.02 23.79 19.11
C THR A 164 1.58 22.70 18.20
N ASP A 165 2.78 22.90 17.66
CA ASP A 165 3.42 21.90 16.80
C ASP A 165 3.69 20.58 17.54
N ILE A 166 4.01 20.65 18.84
CA ILE A 166 4.17 19.47 19.70
C ILE A 166 2.85 18.70 19.80
N GLU A 167 1.74 19.39 20.10
CA GLU A 167 0.41 18.76 20.18
C GLU A 167 -0.04 18.17 18.85
N LYS A 168 0.29 18.83 17.73
CA LYS A 168 0.03 18.30 16.39
C LYS A 168 0.84 17.04 16.13
N GLY A 169 2.11 16.99 16.55
CA GLY A 169 2.95 15.81 16.46
C GLY A 169 2.40 14.62 17.25
N GLU A 170 2.05 14.84 18.52
CA GLU A 170 1.43 13.81 19.37
C GLU A 170 0.11 13.32 18.81
N MET A 171 -0.75 14.24 18.36
CA MET A 171 -2.03 13.90 17.76
C MET A 171 -1.85 13.11 16.46
N ARG A 172 -0.86 13.47 15.64
CA ARG A 172 -0.53 12.72 14.42
C ARG A 172 -0.16 11.28 14.74
N ASN A 173 0.67 11.03 15.74
CA ASN A 173 1.05 9.67 16.14
C ASN A 173 -0.18 8.86 16.59
N GLN A 174 -1.09 9.47 17.35
CA GLN A 174 -2.36 8.83 17.72
C GLN A 174 -3.24 8.52 16.51
N ILE A 175 -3.34 9.45 15.55
CA ILE A 175 -4.08 9.24 14.30
C ILE A 175 -3.49 8.08 13.50
N ILE A 176 -2.16 8.01 13.35
CA ILE A 176 -1.50 6.91 12.64
C ILE A 176 -1.77 5.57 13.30
N ARG A 177 -1.71 5.47 14.63
CA ARG A 177 -2.02 4.24 15.35
C ARG A 177 -3.47 3.79 15.14
N ILE A 178 -4.43 4.70 15.24
CA ILE A 178 -5.84 4.37 15.01
C ILE A 178 -6.09 3.97 13.55
N LEU A 179 -5.45 4.64 12.58
CA LEU A 179 -5.55 4.26 11.17
C LEU A 179 -4.94 2.89 10.89
N ALA A 180 -3.81 2.56 11.53
CA ALA A 180 -3.17 1.26 11.43
C ALA A 180 -4.13 0.14 11.87
N ASP A 181 -4.87 0.37 12.95
CA ASP A 181 -5.89 -0.56 13.44
C ASP A 181 -7.10 -0.62 12.49
N ASP A 182 -7.64 0.53 12.07
CA ASP A 182 -8.84 0.61 11.22
C ASP A 182 -8.64 0.00 9.81
N PHE A 183 -7.44 0.13 9.24
CA PHE A 183 -7.09 -0.42 7.93
C PHE A 183 -6.40 -1.78 8.00
N ASN A 184 -6.14 -2.27 9.22
CA ASN A 184 -5.39 -3.48 9.50
C ASN A 184 -4.04 -3.57 8.78
N ILE A 185 -3.22 -2.53 8.95
CA ILE A 185 -1.87 -2.38 8.39
C ILE A 185 -0.94 -1.82 9.47
N ASN A 186 0.37 -2.03 9.35
CA ASN A 186 1.34 -1.45 10.28
C ASN A 186 1.36 0.10 10.23
N GLU A 187 1.81 0.73 11.31
CA GLU A 187 1.87 2.21 11.44
C GLU A 187 2.76 2.85 10.37
N LYS A 188 3.91 2.24 10.04
CA LYS A 188 4.87 2.82 9.10
C LYS A 188 4.30 3.01 7.68
N PRO A 189 3.66 2.01 7.05
CA PRO A 189 2.92 2.24 5.81
C PRO A 189 1.85 3.34 5.91
N CYS A 190 1.12 3.42 7.03
CA CYS A 190 0.11 4.47 7.24
C CYS A 190 0.73 5.87 7.29
N GLU A 191 1.85 6.03 8.00
CA GLU A 191 2.62 7.27 8.07
C GLU A 191 3.08 7.72 6.68
N ILE A 192 3.76 6.83 5.95
CA ILE A 192 4.24 7.11 4.59
C ILE A 192 3.06 7.50 3.70
N ARG A 193 1.95 6.74 3.75
CA ARG A 193 0.76 7.00 2.94
C ARG A 193 0.19 8.39 3.19
N LEU A 194 0.07 8.78 4.46
CA LEU A 194 -0.45 10.09 4.85
C LEU A 194 0.47 11.23 4.37
N GLU A 195 1.78 11.10 4.58
CA GLU A 195 2.78 12.07 4.13
C GLU A 195 2.76 12.26 2.60
N ARG A 196 2.66 11.16 1.85
CA ARG A 196 2.58 11.20 0.38
C ARG A 196 1.36 11.96 -0.11
N ILE A 197 0.23 11.75 0.56
CA ILE A 197 -1.02 12.45 0.26
C ILE A 197 -0.88 13.94 0.58
N GLU A 198 -0.41 14.30 1.77
CA GLU A 198 -0.20 15.69 2.21
C GLU A 198 0.72 16.43 1.23
N LYS A 199 1.85 15.80 0.87
CA LYS A 199 2.81 16.32 -0.12
C LYS A 199 2.16 16.51 -1.49
N GLY A 200 1.40 15.52 -1.97
CA GLY A 200 0.71 15.58 -3.26
C GLY A 200 -0.37 16.67 -3.31
N LEU A 201 -1.06 16.90 -2.19
CA LEU A 201 -2.13 17.90 -2.04
C LEU A 201 -1.64 19.28 -1.59
N ARG A 202 -0.36 19.39 -1.22
CA ARG A 202 0.28 20.60 -0.65
C ARG A 202 -0.54 21.16 0.52
N THR A 203 -0.79 20.31 1.51
CA THR A 203 -1.63 20.63 2.66
C THR A 203 -1.24 19.73 3.82
N SER A 204 -1.44 20.18 5.05
CA SER A 204 -1.33 19.30 6.22
C SER A 204 -2.64 18.59 6.51
N LEU A 205 -2.56 17.48 7.26
CA LEU A 205 -3.70 16.79 7.86
C LEU A 205 -4.59 17.74 8.63
N PHE A 206 -4.01 18.72 9.32
CA PHE A 206 -4.77 19.69 10.12
C PHE A 206 -5.52 20.70 9.26
N ASP A 207 -5.11 20.92 8.01
CA ASP A 207 -5.79 21.79 7.07
C ASP A 207 -6.83 21.06 6.19
N LEU A 208 -6.78 19.73 6.16
CA LEU A 208 -7.70 18.91 5.36
C LEU A 208 -9.16 19.05 5.81
N LYS A 209 -10.09 18.95 4.85
CA LYS A 209 -11.53 18.97 5.07
C LYS A 209 -12.19 17.68 4.61
N LEU A 210 -13.22 17.24 5.32
CA LEU A 210 -14.10 16.14 4.93
C LEU A 210 -14.91 16.53 3.70
N ASP A 211 -14.48 16.16 2.49
CA ASP A 211 -15.36 16.11 1.31
C ASP A 211 -14.65 15.40 0.14
N ARG A 212 -15.33 14.42 -0.48
CA ARG A 212 -14.89 13.83 -1.75
C ARG A 212 -14.67 14.89 -2.83
N ARG A 213 -15.46 15.97 -2.86
CA ARG A 213 -15.32 17.11 -3.79
C ARG A 213 -14.07 17.92 -3.51
N TYR A 214 -13.73 18.15 -2.24
CA TYR A 214 -12.51 18.87 -1.85
C TYR A 214 -11.27 18.14 -2.38
N LEU A 215 -11.23 16.82 -2.16
CA LEU A 215 -10.13 15.95 -2.59
C LEU A 215 -10.16 15.62 -4.10
N LYS A 216 -11.29 15.80 -4.81
CA LYS A 216 -11.35 15.74 -6.29
C LYS A 216 -10.79 17.00 -6.95
N LYS A 217 -11.03 18.18 -6.36
CA LYS A 217 -10.52 19.47 -6.89
C LYS A 217 -9.00 19.54 -6.85
N ARG A 218 -8.38 18.95 -5.82
CA ARG A 218 -6.93 18.88 -5.68
C ARG A 218 -6.38 17.58 -6.28
N LYS A 219 -5.88 17.66 -7.52
CA LYS A 219 -5.13 16.53 -8.10
C LYS A 219 -3.75 16.45 -7.43
N PRO A 220 -3.33 15.27 -6.95
CA PRO A 220 -1.94 15.07 -6.57
C PRO A 220 -1.07 15.29 -7.81
N ARG A 221 -0.10 16.21 -7.69
CA ARG A 221 0.91 16.46 -8.74
C ARG A 221 1.91 15.31 -8.79
#